data_AF-A0AAJ1ML30-F1
#
_entry.id   AF-A0AAJ1ML30-F1
#
_cell.length_a   1.000
_cell.length_b   1.000
_cell.length_c   1.000
_cell.angle_alpha   90.00
_cell.angle_beta   90.00
_cell.angle_gamma   90.00
#
_symmetry.space_group_name_H-M   'P 1'
#
loop_
_entity.id
_entity.type
_entity.pdbx_description
1 polymer ?
#
loop_
_entity_poly.entity_id
_entity_poly.type
_entity_poly.pdbx_seq_one_letter_code
_entity_poly.pdbx_strand_id
1 'polypeptide(L)'
;MAKTSKNKIKNQKDRLAKELVALLPEIDEEGLVFLLKQANTLIHNMRAARLNDEIAELNRKKGGEESSAQNLSDSRTAVPGYDIEINRSNSGKNYHFIINGRKHFFDIPDTQKIITLCYRPETKSAALKFLYEYFVNERDDILQEHNVESAKSPFFEALFREVRANFTLEN
;
A
#
# COMPACT_ATOMS: atom_id res chain seq x y z
N MET A 1 0.38 -38.74 -1.16
CA MET A 1 0.84 -38.12 0.11
C MET A 1 0.32 -36.69 0.33
N ALA A 2 -0.89 -36.32 -0.12
CA ALA A 2 -1.38 -34.91 -0.07
C ALA A 2 -2.32 -34.56 1.12
N LYS A 3 -2.74 -35.54 1.93
CA LYS A 3 -3.72 -35.33 3.01
C LYS A 3 -3.12 -34.69 4.28
N THR A 4 -1.84 -34.93 4.56
CA THR A 4 -1.20 -34.44 5.81
C THR A 4 -0.93 -32.94 5.80
N SER A 5 -0.55 -32.36 4.66
CA SER A 5 -0.18 -30.93 4.58
C SER A 5 -1.38 -29.97 4.69
N LYS A 6 -2.54 -30.30 4.10
CA LYS A 6 -3.75 -29.47 4.23
C LYS A 6 -4.27 -29.42 5.66
N ASN A 7 -4.16 -30.51 6.41
CA ASN A 7 -4.61 -30.59 7.80
C ASN A 7 -3.72 -29.74 8.74
N LYS A 8 -2.41 -29.69 8.47
CA LYS A 8 -1.44 -28.88 9.23
C LYS A 8 -1.66 -27.37 9.05
N ILE A 9 -1.95 -26.91 7.84
CA ILE A 9 -2.21 -25.49 7.52
C ILE A 9 -3.50 -24.99 8.18
N LYS A 10 -4.57 -25.81 8.14
CA LYS A 10 -5.83 -25.47 8.81
C LYS A 10 -5.65 -25.31 10.32
N ASN A 11 -4.89 -26.23 10.93
CA ASN A 11 -4.58 -26.18 12.35
C ASN A 11 -3.77 -24.94 12.75
N GLN A 12 -2.83 -24.49 11.90
CA GLN A 12 -2.04 -23.29 12.16
C GLN A 12 -2.89 -22.00 12.10
N LYS A 13 -3.79 -21.88 11.12
CA LYS A 13 -4.71 -20.74 11.01
C LYS A 13 -5.62 -20.63 12.24
N ASP A 14 -6.21 -21.76 12.64
CA ASP A 14 -7.11 -21.80 13.80
C ASP A 14 -6.38 -21.47 15.10
N ARG A 15 -5.10 -21.87 15.22
CA ARG A 15 -4.24 -21.49 16.35
C ARG A 15 -3.98 -19.99 16.41
N LEU A 16 -3.56 -19.40 15.29
CA LEU A 16 -3.29 -17.96 15.20
C LEU A 16 -4.53 -17.11 15.45
N ALA A 17 -5.70 -17.55 14.96
CA ALA A 17 -6.97 -16.88 15.22
C ALA A 17 -7.32 -16.90 16.71
N LYS A 18 -7.09 -18.03 17.40
CA LYS A 18 -7.31 -18.13 18.86
C LYS A 18 -6.34 -17.25 19.64
N GLU A 19 -5.07 -17.23 19.26
CA GLU A 19 -4.06 -16.35 19.88
C GLU A 19 -4.46 -14.87 19.72
N LEU A 20 -4.88 -14.45 18.53
CA LEU A 20 -5.34 -13.08 18.30
C LEU A 20 -6.55 -12.72 19.16
N VAL A 21 -7.56 -13.60 19.22
CA VAL A 21 -8.77 -13.37 20.04
C VAL A 21 -8.42 -13.29 21.52
N ALA A 22 -7.47 -14.10 22.00
CA ALA A 22 -7.03 -14.07 23.39
C ALA A 22 -6.33 -12.76 23.78
N LEU A 23 -5.74 -12.05 22.81
CA LEU A 23 -5.09 -10.76 23.04
C LEU A 23 -6.06 -9.57 23.00
N LEU A 24 -7.23 -9.69 22.36
CA LEU A 24 -8.19 -8.58 22.21
C LEU A 24 -8.59 -7.89 23.53
N PRO A 25 -8.77 -8.60 24.67
CA PRO A 25 -9.13 -7.94 25.93
C PRO A 25 -8.06 -6.99 26.49
N GLU A 26 -6.81 -7.13 26.05
CA GLU A 26 -5.68 -6.30 26.52
C GLU A 26 -5.47 -5.06 25.63
N ILE A 27 -6.27 -4.91 24.57
CA ILE A 27 -6.14 -3.84 23.58
C ILE A 27 -7.22 -2.79 23.85
N ASP A 28 -6.81 -1.52 23.88
CA ASP A 28 -7.71 -0.39 24.03
C ASP A 28 -8.50 -0.09 22.75
N GLU A 29 -9.43 0.86 22.85
CA GLU A 29 -10.32 1.22 21.74
C GLU A 29 -9.54 1.69 20.50
N GLU A 30 -8.51 2.51 20.68
CA GLU A 30 -7.67 3.00 19.59
C GLU A 30 -6.91 1.85 18.89
N GLY A 31 -6.34 0.93 19.67
CA GLY A 31 -5.68 -0.27 19.15
C GLY A 31 -6.64 -1.21 18.42
N LEU A 32 -7.87 -1.35 18.88
CA LEU A 32 -8.91 -2.14 18.20
C LEU A 32 -9.33 -1.50 16.87
N VAL A 33 -9.46 -0.17 16.81
CA VAL A 33 -9.73 0.57 15.56
C VAL A 33 -8.59 0.36 14.57
N PHE A 34 -7.34 0.41 15.04
CA PHE A 34 -6.19 0.12 14.20
C PHE A 34 -6.21 -1.31 13.64
N LEU A 35 -6.44 -2.33 14.47
CA LEU A 35 -6.54 -3.71 14.02
C LEU A 35 -7.68 -3.93 13.02
N LEU A 36 -8.82 -3.25 13.21
CA LEU A 36 -9.93 -3.32 12.28
C LEU A 36 -9.58 -2.72 10.91
N LYS A 37 -8.86 -1.58 10.89
CA LYS A 37 -8.32 -1.01 9.65
C LYS A 37 -7.38 -1.98 8.95
N GLN A 38 -6.41 -2.55 9.67
CA GLN A 38 -5.47 -3.53 9.11
C GLN A 38 -6.19 -4.76 8.55
N ALA A 39 -7.16 -5.32 9.27
CA ALA A 39 -7.96 -6.45 8.81
C ALA A 39 -8.77 -6.11 7.55
N ASN A 40 -9.38 -4.92 7.49
CA ASN A 40 -10.11 -4.46 6.32
C ASN A 40 -9.21 -4.28 5.10
N THR A 41 -8.02 -3.69 5.28
CA THR A 41 -7.01 -3.58 4.22
C THR A 41 -6.58 -4.94 3.72
N LEU A 42 -6.27 -5.88 4.61
CA LEU A 42 -5.92 -7.26 4.25
C LEU A 42 -7.04 -7.96 3.48
N ILE A 43 -8.29 -7.88 3.95
CA ILE A 43 -9.46 -8.48 3.27
C ILE A 43 -9.67 -7.83 1.90
N HIS A 44 -9.57 -6.51 1.81
CA HIS A 44 -9.71 -5.80 0.55
C HIS A 44 -8.62 -6.20 -0.43
N ASN A 45 -7.36 -6.36 0.03
CA ASN A 45 -6.21 -6.79 -0.78
C ASN A 45 -6.39 -8.24 -1.26
N MET A 46 -6.83 -9.14 -0.37
CA MET A 46 -7.14 -10.52 -0.72
C MET A 46 -8.27 -10.63 -1.75
N ARG A 47 -9.31 -9.79 -1.63
CA ARG A 47 -10.41 -9.74 -2.60
C ARG A 47 -9.94 -9.23 -3.95
N ALA A 48 -9.11 -8.18 -3.97
CA ALA A 48 -8.50 -7.68 -5.19
C ALA A 48 -7.62 -8.74 -5.86
N ALA A 49 -6.77 -9.44 -5.09
CA ALA A 49 -5.91 -10.50 -5.61
C ALA A 49 -6.70 -11.64 -6.29
N ARG A 50 -7.84 -12.06 -5.70
CA ARG A 50 -8.69 -13.10 -6.29
C ARG A 50 -9.30 -12.69 -7.64
N LEU A 51 -9.70 -11.43 -7.77
CA LEU A 51 -10.24 -10.90 -9.03
C LEU A 51 -9.15 -10.80 -10.12
N ASN A 52 -7.94 -10.45 -9.71
CA ASN A 52 -6.78 -10.37 -10.59
C ASN A 52 -6.39 -11.76 -11.16
N ASP A 53 -6.47 -12.80 -10.33
CA ASP A 53 -6.19 -14.18 -10.75
C ASP A 53 -7.18 -14.67 -11.82
N GLU A 54 -8.48 -14.35 -11.69
CA GLU A 54 -9.51 -14.69 -12.69
C GLU A 54 -9.29 -13.96 -14.02
N ILE A 55 -8.87 -12.70 -13.99
CA ILE A 55 -8.54 -11.91 -15.20
C ILE A 55 -7.25 -12.43 -15.87
N ALA A 56 -6.25 -12.83 -15.07
CA ALA A 56 -5.01 -13.42 -15.57
C ALA A 56 -5.23 -14.78 -16.27
N GLU A 57 -6.18 -15.59 -15.81
CA GLU A 57 -6.58 -16.82 -16.49
C GLU A 57 -7.29 -16.57 -17.83
N LEU A 58 -8.07 -15.49 -17.95
CA LEU A 58 -8.72 -15.09 -19.20
C LEU A 58 -7.72 -14.56 -20.23
N ASN A 59 -6.71 -13.80 -19.81
CA ASN A 59 -5.66 -13.28 -20.69
C ASN A 59 -4.72 -14.37 -21.24
N ARG A 60 -4.46 -15.43 -20.45
CA ARG A 60 -3.61 -16.57 -20.88
C ARG A 60 -4.20 -17.40 -22.02
N LYS A 61 -5.51 -17.33 -22.30
CA LYS A 61 -6.14 -18.07 -23.41
C LYS A 61 -6.06 -17.35 -24.76
N LYS A 62 -5.56 -16.10 -24.83
CA LYS A 62 -5.70 -15.24 -26.04
C LYS A 62 -4.43 -14.83 -26.78
N GLY A 63 -3.25 -15.32 -26.43
CA GLY A 63 -2.06 -15.08 -27.25
C GLY A 63 -0.76 -15.44 -26.53
N GLY A 64 0.00 -16.38 -27.10
CA GLY A 64 1.38 -16.60 -26.72
C GLY A 64 2.30 -15.76 -27.60
N GLU A 65 3.28 -15.09 -26.99
CA GLU A 65 4.71 -15.21 -27.31
C GLU A 65 5.52 -14.29 -26.38
N GLU A 66 6.69 -14.81 -25.99
CA GLU A 66 7.82 -14.14 -25.33
C GLU A 66 7.76 -13.84 -23.81
N SER A 67 8.15 -14.88 -23.06
CA SER A 67 9.34 -14.91 -22.19
C SER A 67 9.47 -13.90 -21.03
N SER A 68 9.30 -14.48 -19.83
CA SER A 68 10.04 -14.23 -18.57
C SER A 68 9.44 -13.24 -17.55
N ALA A 69 8.53 -13.79 -16.72
CA ALA A 69 8.27 -13.55 -15.30
C ALA A 69 9.01 -12.36 -14.63
N GLN A 70 8.32 -11.40 -13.99
CA GLN A 70 7.45 -11.66 -12.85
C GLN A 70 6.34 -10.58 -12.74
N ASN A 71 5.33 -10.68 -13.59
CA ASN A 71 3.98 -10.14 -13.38
C ASN A 71 3.13 -11.30 -12.79
N LEU A 72 2.11 -11.14 -11.97
CA LEU A 72 0.94 -10.28 -12.13
C LEU A 72 0.35 -9.92 -10.76
N SER A 73 0.48 -8.66 -10.35
CA SER A 73 -0.44 -8.02 -9.40
C SER A 73 -1.21 -6.98 -10.20
N ASP A 74 -2.34 -7.35 -10.81
CA ASP A 74 -3.12 -6.33 -11.51
C ASP A 74 -4.62 -6.56 -11.49
N SER A 75 -5.29 -5.46 -11.10
CA SER A 75 -6.72 -5.11 -11.04
C SER A 75 -7.31 -4.70 -9.67
N ARG A 76 -6.64 -3.76 -9.00
CA ARG A 76 -7.35 -2.51 -8.62
C ARG A 76 -6.93 -1.44 -9.59
N THR A 77 -7.54 -1.43 -10.78
CA THR A 77 -7.33 -0.41 -11.84
C THR A 77 -5.92 0.19 -11.74
N ALA A 78 -4.90 -0.66 -11.83
CA ALA A 78 -3.55 -0.22 -11.53
C ALA A 78 -3.22 0.78 -12.63
N VAL A 79 -3.03 2.04 -12.24
CA VAL A 79 -2.23 2.92 -13.08
C VAL A 79 -0.87 2.21 -13.14
N PRO A 80 -0.40 1.81 -14.33
CA PRO A 80 0.89 1.15 -14.44
C PRO A 80 1.94 2.10 -13.85
N GLY A 81 2.67 1.68 -12.81
CA GLY A 81 3.86 2.43 -12.41
C GLY A 81 4.39 2.23 -11.01
N TYR A 82 3.55 2.23 -9.96
CA TYR A 82 4.07 2.27 -8.58
C TYR A 82 3.17 1.59 -7.55
N ASP A 83 3.76 0.68 -6.77
CA ASP A 83 3.19 0.12 -5.55
C ASP A 83 3.67 0.95 -4.35
N ILE A 84 2.73 1.52 -3.58
CA ILE A 84 3.05 2.40 -2.44
C ILE A 84 2.24 1.96 -1.23
N GLU A 85 2.93 1.73 -0.12
CA GLU A 85 2.36 1.43 1.19
C GLU A 85 2.94 2.39 2.25
N ILE A 86 2.11 2.87 3.18
CA ILE A 86 2.55 3.78 4.24
C ILE A 86 2.32 3.15 5.61
N ASN A 87 3.41 2.91 6.34
CA ASN A 87 3.38 2.28 7.65
C ASN A 87 3.94 3.20 8.73
N ARG A 88 3.26 3.32 9.88
CA ARG A 88 3.82 3.99 11.05
C ARG A 88 4.85 3.07 11.73
N SER A 89 6.00 3.61 12.12
CA SER A 89 7.00 2.83 12.88
C SER A 89 6.46 2.44 14.26
N ASN A 90 6.94 1.31 14.81
CA ASN A 90 6.54 0.84 16.15
C ASN A 90 6.84 1.85 17.26
N SER A 91 7.85 2.72 17.07
CA SER A 91 8.17 3.80 18.01
C SER A 91 7.20 4.98 17.95
N GLY A 92 6.36 5.05 16.90
CA GLY A 92 5.43 6.14 16.64
C GLY A 92 6.06 7.44 16.13
N LYS A 93 7.41 7.52 16.08
CA LYS A 93 8.16 8.75 15.79
C LYS A 93 8.29 9.06 14.29
N ASN A 94 8.33 8.03 13.46
CA ASN A 94 8.54 8.14 12.02
C ASN A 94 7.54 7.27 11.23
N TYR A 95 7.42 7.54 9.94
CA TYR A 95 6.71 6.74 8.96
C TYR A 95 7.68 6.05 8.00
N HIS A 96 7.22 4.95 7.42
CA HIS A 96 7.89 4.19 6.38
C HIS A 96 7.01 4.19 5.14
N PHE A 97 7.50 4.81 4.08
CA PHE A 97 6.87 4.77 2.77
C PHE A 97 7.57 3.67 1.99
N ILE A 98 6.87 2.60 1.70
CA ILE A 98 7.39 1.45 0.96
C ILE A 98 6.97 1.66 -0.49
N ILE A 99 7.92 1.97 -1.36
CA ILE A 99 7.70 2.27 -2.79
C ILE A 99 8.37 1.16 -3.58
N ASN A 100 7.61 0.39 -4.36
CA ASN A 100 8.10 -0.76 -5.12
C ASN A 100 8.96 -1.72 -4.25
N GLY A 101 8.52 -1.95 -3.01
CA GLY A 101 9.22 -2.79 -2.03
C GLY A 101 10.43 -2.14 -1.34
N ARG A 102 10.81 -0.91 -1.71
CA ARG A 102 11.92 -0.18 -1.09
C ARG A 102 11.43 0.78 -0.03
N LYS A 103 12.10 0.77 1.12
CA LYS A 103 11.65 1.47 2.31
C LYS A 103 12.30 2.84 2.44
N HIS A 104 11.46 3.86 2.54
CA HIS A 104 11.84 5.26 2.70
C HIS A 104 11.37 5.78 4.05
N PHE A 105 12.28 6.40 4.79
CA PHE A 105 11.95 6.98 6.09
C PHE A 105 11.44 8.41 5.90
N PHE A 106 10.37 8.74 6.61
CA PHE A 106 9.80 10.07 6.69
C PHE A 106 9.56 10.40 8.15
N ASP A 107 9.94 11.60 8.58
CA ASP A 107 9.59 12.07 9.90
C ASP A 107 8.14 12.57 9.94
N ILE A 108 7.68 13.00 11.12
CA ILE A 108 6.32 13.52 11.29
C ILE A 108 6.11 14.82 10.48
N PRO A 109 6.98 15.84 10.57
CA PRO A 109 6.86 17.05 9.75
C PRO A 109 6.72 16.79 8.24
N ASP A 110 7.56 15.93 7.68
CA ASP A 110 7.54 15.59 6.25
C ASP A 110 6.24 14.90 5.87
N THR A 111 5.83 13.92 6.70
CA THR A 111 4.59 13.19 6.46
C THR A 111 3.37 14.12 6.53
N GLN A 112 3.32 15.03 7.51
CA GLN A 112 2.25 16.03 7.63
C GLN A 112 2.24 17.01 6.46
N LYS A 113 3.42 17.39 5.96
CA LYS A 113 3.53 18.22 4.76
C LYS A 113 2.94 17.51 3.54
N ILE A 114 3.30 16.24 3.31
CA ILE A 114 2.75 15.42 2.22
C ILE A 114 1.23 15.28 2.35
N ILE A 115 0.70 14.98 3.55
CA ILE A 115 -0.73 14.90 3.81
C ILE A 115 -1.41 16.23 3.45
N THR A 116 -0.87 17.36 3.92
CA THR A 116 -1.42 18.69 3.63
C THR A 116 -1.48 18.95 2.12
N LEU A 117 -0.44 18.58 1.37
CA LEU A 117 -0.40 18.73 -0.09
C LEU A 117 -1.42 17.85 -0.82
N CYS A 118 -1.84 16.72 -0.24
CA CYS A 118 -2.88 15.85 -0.79
C CYS A 118 -4.31 16.35 -0.52
N TYR A 119 -4.53 17.20 0.48
CA TYR A 119 -5.88 17.63 0.91
C TYR A 119 -6.18 19.10 0.63
N ARG A 120 -5.21 20.00 0.76
CA ARG A 120 -5.42 21.45 0.67
C ARG A 120 -5.71 21.96 -0.75
N PRO A 121 -5.09 21.44 -1.82
CA PRO A 121 -5.33 21.96 -3.16
C PRO A 121 -6.74 21.63 -3.67
N GLU A 122 -7.36 22.57 -4.38
CA GLU A 122 -8.74 22.44 -4.90
C GLU A 122 -8.88 21.33 -5.96
N THR A 123 -7.79 21.03 -6.66
CA THR A 123 -7.80 20.02 -7.73
C THR A 123 -6.71 18.98 -7.51
N LYS A 124 -6.99 17.74 -7.96
CA LYS A 124 -6.01 16.66 -7.97
C LYS A 124 -4.73 17.06 -8.73
N SER A 125 -4.88 17.70 -9.90
CA SER A 125 -3.73 18.13 -10.71
C SER A 125 -2.81 19.09 -9.94
N ALA A 126 -3.38 20.05 -9.20
CA ALA A 126 -2.62 20.93 -8.33
C ALA A 126 -1.92 20.17 -7.19
N ALA A 127 -2.59 19.20 -6.57
CA ALA A 127 -1.98 18.35 -5.54
C ALA A 127 -0.78 17.56 -6.09
N LEU A 128 -0.90 16.92 -7.25
CA LEU A 128 0.21 16.18 -7.87
C LEU A 128 1.39 17.10 -8.21
N LYS A 129 1.12 18.32 -8.69
CA LYS A 129 2.15 19.32 -8.96
C LYS A 129 2.88 19.72 -7.68
N PHE A 130 2.17 20.04 -6.60
CA PHE A 130 2.82 20.43 -5.35
C PHE A 130 3.57 19.29 -4.68
N LEU A 131 3.08 18.06 -4.78
CA LEU A 131 3.83 16.89 -4.33
C LEU A 131 5.15 16.77 -5.09
N TYR A 132 5.13 16.89 -6.42
CA TYR A 132 6.36 16.87 -7.22
C TYR A 132 7.33 17.98 -6.81
N GLU A 133 6.86 19.22 -6.68
CA GLU A 133 7.70 20.34 -6.24
C GLU A 133 8.29 20.11 -4.85
N TYR A 134 7.53 19.55 -3.91
CA TYR A 134 8.05 19.19 -2.59
C TYR A 134 9.13 18.11 -2.68
N PHE A 135 8.91 17.04 -3.46
CA PHE A 135 9.91 15.97 -3.60
C PHE A 135 11.17 16.45 -4.29
N VAL A 136 11.09 17.33 -5.30
CA VAL A 136 12.28 17.92 -5.93
C VAL A 136 13.13 18.70 -4.92
N ASN A 137 12.50 19.41 -3.99
CA ASN A 137 13.22 20.25 -3.03
C ASN A 137 13.75 19.48 -1.82
N GLU A 138 12.94 18.56 -1.28
CA GLU A 138 13.21 17.93 0.01
C GLU A 138 13.67 16.47 -0.12
N ARG A 139 13.25 15.77 -1.18
CA ARG A 139 13.39 14.30 -1.33
C ARG A 139 13.78 13.87 -2.75
N ASP A 140 14.71 14.59 -3.37
CA ASP A 140 15.20 14.27 -4.72
C ASP A 140 15.84 12.87 -4.77
N ASP A 141 16.37 12.40 -3.63
CA ASP A 141 16.86 11.04 -3.44
C ASP A 141 15.83 9.98 -3.86
N ILE A 142 14.56 10.17 -3.49
CA ILE A 142 13.48 9.23 -3.86
C ILE A 142 13.17 9.33 -5.35
N LEU A 143 13.17 10.54 -5.91
CA LEU A 143 12.86 10.72 -7.34
C LEU A 143 13.91 10.05 -8.21
N GLN A 144 15.19 10.22 -7.87
CA GLN A 144 16.29 9.58 -8.57
C GLN A 144 16.25 8.05 -8.42
N GLU A 145 16.02 7.54 -7.21
CA GLU A 145 16.00 6.09 -6.97
C GLU A 145 14.89 5.37 -7.73
N HIS A 146 13.76 6.03 -7.89
CA HIS A 146 12.58 5.46 -8.56
C HIS A 146 12.40 5.92 -10.00
N ASN A 147 13.32 6.72 -10.54
CA ASN A 147 13.27 7.27 -11.90
C ASN A 147 11.99 8.08 -12.18
N VAL A 148 11.67 9.00 -11.28
CA VAL A 148 10.51 9.90 -11.36
C VAL A 148 10.92 11.27 -11.86
N GLU A 149 10.59 11.58 -13.11
CA GLU A 149 11.08 12.80 -13.77
C GLU A 149 10.07 13.97 -13.82
N SER A 150 8.80 13.74 -13.47
CA SER A 150 7.78 14.80 -13.57
C SER A 150 6.56 14.58 -12.67
N ALA A 151 5.81 15.66 -12.45
CA ALA A 151 4.53 15.64 -11.75
C ALA A 151 3.45 14.77 -12.41
N LYS A 152 3.61 14.42 -13.70
CA LYS A 152 2.70 13.52 -14.43
C LYS A 152 3.04 12.05 -14.21
N SER A 153 4.13 11.75 -13.49
CA SER A 153 4.50 10.38 -13.16
C SER A 153 3.35 9.68 -12.41
N PRO A 154 3.04 8.42 -12.75
CA PRO A 154 2.11 7.59 -12.00
C PRO A 154 2.43 7.49 -10.50
N PHE A 155 3.69 7.76 -10.11
CA PHE A 155 4.14 7.81 -8.72
C PHE A 155 3.28 8.74 -7.87
N PHE A 156 3.06 9.99 -8.31
CA PHE A 156 2.34 10.96 -7.50
C PHE A 156 0.85 10.63 -7.40
N GLU A 157 0.27 10.02 -8.43
CA GLU A 157 -1.11 9.55 -8.37
C GLU A 157 -1.26 8.38 -7.38
N ALA A 158 -0.34 7.41 -7.40
CA ALA A 158 -0.31 6.32 -6.45
C ALA A 158 -0.11 6.84 -5.02
N LEU A 159 0.80 7.79 -4.82
CA LEU A 159 1.10 8.40 -3.52
C LEU A 159 -0.11 9.18 -2.99
N PHE A 160 -0.72 10.02 -3.84
CA PHE A 160 -1.91 10.77 -3.50
C PHE A 160 -3.06 9.86 -3.05
N ARG A 161 -3.28 8.76 -3.77
CA ARG A 161 -4.30 7.77 -3.42
C ARG A 161 -3.99 7.11 -2.08
N GLU A 162 -2.76 6.66 -1.88
CA GLU A 162 -2.36 5.94 -0.67
C GLU A 162 -2.44 6.84 0.58
N VAL A 163 -1.99 8.09 0.46
CA VAL A 163 -2.10 9.08 1.54
C VAL A 163 -3.56 9.32 1.90
N ARG A 164 -4.45 9.50 0.92
CA ARG A 164 -5.87 9.75 1.19
C ARG A 164 -6.64 8.52 1.70
N ALA A 165 -6.10 7.33 1.52
CA ALA A 165 -6.66 6.10 2.07
C ALA A 165 -6.28 5.90 3.54
N ASN A 166 -5.06 6.30 3.93
CA ASN A 166 -4.50 6.03 5.26
C ASN A 166 -4.66 7.18 6.26
N PHE A 167 -4.81 8.42 5.78
CA PHE A 167 -4.83 9.61 6.62
C PHE A 167 -6.12 10.41 6.44
N THR A 168 -6.44 11.19 7.44
CA THR A 168 -7.48 12.23 7.40
C THR A 168 -6.83 13.55 7.80
N LEU A 169 -7.21 14.65 7.15
CA LEU A 169 -6.80 15.96 7.63
C LEU A 169 -7.68 16.31 8.83
N GLU A 170 -7.10 16.26 10.03
CA GLU A 170 -7.73 16.86 11.21
C GLU A 170 -7.59 18.38 11.07
N ASN A 171 -8.74 19.08 11.10
CA ASN A 171 -8.81 20.53 10.97
C ASN A 171 -8.36 21.23 12.24
#